data_AF-A0A951M4S9-F1
#
_entry.id   AF-A0A951M4S9-F1
#
_cell.length_a   1.000
_cell.length_b   1.000
_cell.length_c   1.000
_cell.angle_alpha   90.00
_cell.angle_beta   90.00
_cell.angle_gamma   90.00
#
_symmetry.space_group_name_H-M   'P 1'
#
loop_
_entity.id
_entity.type
_entity.pdbx_description
1 polymer ?
#
loop_
_entity_poly.entity_id
_entity_poly.type
_entity_poly.pdbx_seq_one_letter_code
_entity_poly.pdbx_strand_id
1 'polypeptide(L)' 'HDYYLKGRAIQRPQVPEDVNAAALFLLTQSSGFITGQLLPVNGGFAMH' A
#
# COMPACT_ATOMS: atom_id res chain seq x y z
N HIS A 1 -0.32 -17.23 8.26
CA HIS A 1 -0.87 -16.55 7.06
C HIS A 1 -2.23 -15.92 7.39
N ASP A 2 -3.12 -16.66 8.07
CA ASP A 2 -4.46 -16.18 8.49
C ASP A 2 -4.49 -14.91 9.34
N TYR A 3 -3.54 -14.73 10.26
CA TYR A 3 -3.47 -13.52 11.10
C TYR A 3 -3.32 -12.23 10.27
N TYR A 4 -2.48 -12.28 9.24
CA TYR A 4 -2.30 -11.15 8.31
C TYR A 4 -3.50 -10.96 7.39
N LEU A 5 -4.22 -12.01 7.01
CA LEU A 5 -5.43 -11.89 6.19
C LEU A 5 -6.60 -11.29 7.00
N LYS A 6 -6.82 -11.77 8.22
CA LYS A 6 -7.92 -11.32 9.09
C LYS A 6 -7.72 -9.91 9.65
N GLY A 7 -6.47 -9.47 9.81
CA GLY A 7 -6.14 -8.12 10.28
C GLY A 7 -6.18 -7.04 9.21
N ARG A 8 -6.37 -7.39 7.93
CA ARG A 8 -6.42 -6.43 6.81
C ARG A 8 -7.84 -6.01 6.52
N ALA A 9 -8.05 -4.77 6.08
CA ALA A 9 -9.33 -4.37 5.49
C ALA A 9 -9.56 -5.09 4.14
N ILE A 10 -8.49 -5.31 3.38
CA ILE A 10 -8.54 -6.03 2.10
C ILE A 10 -8.35 -7.53 2.35
N GLN A 11 -9.41 -8.30 2.12
CA GLN A 11 -9.48 -9.75 2.34
C GLN A 11 -8.94 -10.57 1.16
N ARG A 12 -7.74 -10.21 0.67
CA ARG A 12 -7.02 -11.01 -0.33
C ARG A 12 -5.51 -11.03 -0.02
N PRO A 13 -4.76 -12.01 -0.56
CA PRO A 13 -3.31 -11.97 -0.52
C PRO A 13 -2.77 -10.68 -1.14
N GLN A 14 -1.67 -10.19 -0.59
CA GLN A 14 -0.90 -9.12 -1.20
C GLN A 14 -0.07 -9.72 -2.32
N VAL A 15 0.01 -9.00 -3.44
CA VAL A 15 0.83 -9.37 -4.60
C VAL A 15 1.85 -8.25 -4.88
N PRO A 16 2.98 -8.53 -5.55
CA PRO A 16 4.00 -7.52 -5.84
C PRO A 16 3.45 -6.27 -6.55
N GLU A 17 2.43 -6.45 -7.39
CA GLU A 17 1.78 -5.39 -8.15
C GLU A 17 1.16 -4.31 -7.24
N ASP A 18 0.74 -4.67 -6.02
CA ASP A 18 0.18 -3.71 -5.05
C ASP A 18 1.21 -2.65 -4.66
N VAL A 19 2.48 -3.04 -4.51
CA VAL A 19 3.59 -2.12 -4.18
C VAL A 19 4.06 -1.41 -5.44
N ASN A 20 4.18 -2.13 -6.55
CA ASN A 20 4.65 -1.57 -7.82
C ASN A 20 3.73 -0.44 -8.31
N ALA A 21 2.41 -0.61 -8.21
CA ALA A 21 1.46 0.42 -8.62
C ALA A 21 1.61 1.71 -7.80
N ALA A 22 1.79 1.59 -6.47
CA ALA A 22 2.02 2.73 -5.59
C ALA A 22 3.34 3.44 -5.92
N ALA A 23 4.42 2.68 -6.14
CA ALA A 23 5.72 3.23 -6.52
C ALA A 23 5.66 3.94 -7.89
N LEU A 24 5.02 3.31 -8.89
CA LEU A 24 4.85 3.91 -10.21
C LEU A 24 4.05 5.21 -10.14
N PHE A 25 2.96 5.26 -9.37
CA PHE A 25 2.21 6.50 -9.14
C PHE A 25 3.11 7.61 -8.57
N LEU A 26 3.92 7.29 -7.56
CA LEU A 26 4.83 8.26 -6.93
C LEU A 26 5.92 8.78 -7.87
N LEU A 27 6.24 8.05 -8.95
CA LEU A 27 7.18 8.48 -9.99
C LEU A 27 6.53 9.31 -11.12
N THR A 28 5.21 9.50 -11.11
CA THR A 28 4.50 10.32 -12.12
C THR A 28 4.46 11.79 -11.74
N GLN A 29 4.06 12.66 -12.67
CA GLN A 29 3.75 14.06 -12.33
C GLN A 29 2.52 14.21 -11.43
N SER A 30 1.62 13.23 -11.42
CA SER A 30 0.38 13.27 -10.62
C SER A 30 0.63 13.22 -9.11
N SER A 31 1.80 12.75 -8.68
CA SER A 31 2.23 12.77 -7.28
C SER A 31 3.03 14.03 -6.90
N GLY A 32 3.13 15.03 -7.78
CA GLY A 32 4.09 16.14 -7.65
C GLY A 32 3.98 17.02 -6.41
N PHE A 33 2.92 16.88 -5.61
CA PHE A 33 2.74 17.59 -4.34
C PHE A 33 2.80 16.66 -3.10
N ILE A 34 3.26 15.41 -3.28
CA ILE A 34 3.41 14.42 -2.21
C ILE A 34 4.89 14.28 -1.87
N THR A 35 5.28 14.65 -0.64
CA THR A 35 6.66 14.48 -0.15
C THR A 35 6.70 14.27 1.36
N GLY A 36 7.76 13.63 1.85
CA GLY A 36 7.99 13.37 3.28
C GLY A 36 6.98 12.43 3.95
N GLN A 37 6.15 11.73 3.17
CA GLN A 37 5.11 10.85 3.70
C GLN A 37 5.58 9.39 3.78
N LEU A 38 5.13 8.70 4.82
CA LEU A 38 5.15 7.23 4.87
C LEU A 38 3.81 6.73 4.32
N LEU A 39 3.84 5.93 3.23
CA LEU A 39 2.64 5.36 2.63
C LEU A 39 2.55 3.85 2.93
N PRO A 40 1.67 3.42 3.86
CA PRO A 40 1.50 2.00 4.15
C PRO A 40 0.81 1.27 2.99
N VAL A 41 1.54 0.37 2.31
CA VAL A 41 0.98 -0.54 1.30
C VAL A 41 0.86 -1.94 1.90
N ASN A 42 -0.10 -2.12 2.81
CA ASN A 42 -0.23 -3.33 3.63
C ASN A 42 -1.66 -3.89 3.67
N GLY A 43 -2.55 -3.44 2.78
CA GLY A 43 -3.96 -3.85 2.76
C GLY A 43 -4.77 -3.41 3.98
N GLY A 44 -4.29 -2.39 4.71
CA GLY A 44 -4.95 -1.87 5.91
C GLY A 44 -4.66 -2.69 7.18
N PHE A 45 -3.56 -3.45 7.21
CA PHE A 45 -3.20 -4.29 8.37
C PHE A 45 -2.84 -3.48 9.62
N ALA A 46 -2.17 -2.35 9.42
CA ALA A 46 -1.80 -1.42 10.47
C ALA A 46 -2.05 -0.01 9.94
N MET A 47 -2.85 0.75 10.68
CA MET A 47 -3.16 2.15 10.44
C MET A 47 -2.74 2.90 11.71
N HIS A 48 -1.90 3.93 11.57
CA HIS A 48 -1.55 4.87 12.64
C HIS A 48 -2.24 6.21 12.36
#